data_AF-A0A935E4S4-F1
#
_entry.id   AF-A0A935E4S4-F1
#
_cell.length_a   1.000
_cell.length_b   1.000
_cell.length_c   1.000
_cell.angle_alpha   90.00
_cell.angle_beta   90.00
_cell.angle_gamma   90.00
#
_symmetry.space_group_name_H-M   'P 1'
#
loop_
_entity.id
_entity.type
_entity.pdbx_description
1 polymer ?
#
loop_
_entity_poly.entity_id
_entity_poly.type
_entity_poly.pdbx_seq_one_letter_code
_entity_poly.pdbx_strand_id
1 'polypeptide(L)'
;MKQKIQDILQFKVGDLHFYFLLISAPILITLYRYFSQSSHFLKLFPSLSQNELGNIISYELQFVGFFILMFVLPMLHILLLWEKPLSEFGFGLGDTRYGVKFLVLSLLFLVVPFAFCGSFDPNVTSEYPLAKALIQHKNQLPVYHLFYTVFYYIAWEFYFRGYLLFGLKERYGVMEAILIQTISSCLIHIDKPFAEIILSIPVGIFLGFVALRCRSFWYVFLVHASLGVLTDIFIIYLHNR
;
A
#
# COMPACT_ATOMS: atom_id res chain seq x y z
N MET A 1 42.71 -17.10 -11.20
CA MET A 1 41.37 -17.68 -11.50
C MET A 1 40.40 -16.56 -11.81
N LYS A 2 40.04 -16.32 -13.08
CA LYS A 2 38.90 -15.46 -13.44
C LYS A 2 37.67 -16.36 -13.52
N GLN A 3 36.98 -16.53 -12.40
CA GLN A 3 35.67 -17.16 -12.41
C GLN A 3 34.77 -16.32 -13.32
N LYS A 4 34.10 -16.92 -14.32
CA LYS A 4 33.27 -16.12 -15.23
C LYS A 4 32.15 -15.50 -14.40
N ILE A 5 31.79 -14.25 -14.69
CA ILE A 5 30.72 -13.53 -13.98
C ILE A 5 29.42 -14.36 -13.93
N GLN A 6 29.15 -15.14 -14.97
CA GLN A 6 28.01 -16.07 -15.03
C GLN A 6 28.05 -17.14 -13.92
N ASP A 7 29.24 -17.64 -13.58
CA ASP A 7 29.42 -18.66 -12.53
C ASP A 7 29.23 -18.05 -11.12
N ILE A 8 29.51 -16.75 -10.98
CA ILE A 8 29.28 -16.00 -9.73
C ILE A 8 27.80 -15.68 -9.56
N LEU A 9 27.13 -15.23 -10.62
CA LEU A 9 25.74 -14.79 -10.56
C LEU A 9 24.74 -15.94 -10.50
N GLN A 10 25.13 -17.16 -10.90
CA GLN A 10 24.26 -18.34 -10.98
C GLN A 10 22.90 -18.04 -11.67
N PHE A 11 22.93 -17.14 -12.65
CA PHE A 11 21.73 -16.62 -13.31
C PHE A 11 21.01 -17.75 -14.07
N LYS A 12 19.71 -17.90 -13.83
CA LYS A 12 18.85 -18.84 -14.55
C LYS A 12 17.72 -18.07 -15.24
N VAL A 13 17.56 -18.30 -16.54
CA VAL A 13 16.48 -17.66 -17.32
C VAL A 13 15.10 -17.99 -16.73
N GLY A 14 14.91 -19.19 -16.18
CA GLY A 14 13.67 -19.58 -15.50
C GLY A 14 13.37 -18.81 -14.21
N ASP A 15 14.36 -18.11 -13.63
CA ASP A 15 14.20 -17.33 -12.40
C ASP A 15 13.85 -15.85 -12.68
N LEU A 16 13.66 -15.46 -13.95
CA LEU A 16 13.49 -14.06 -14.36
C LEU A 16 12.34 -13.34 -13.64
N HIS A 17 11.22 -14.02 -13.39
CA HIS A 17 10.08 -13.46 -12.64
C HIS A 17 10.45 -13.04 -11.21
N PHE A 18 11.31 -13.81 -10.55
CA PHE A 18 11.78 -13.47 -9.20
C PHE A 18 12.72 -12.26 -9.24
N TYR A 19 13.57 -12.16 -10.26
CA TYR A 19 14.39 -10.96 -10.44
C TYR A 19 13.55 -9.73 -10.72
N PHE A 20 12.49 -9.83 -11.54
CA PHE A 20 11.53 -8.76 -11.76
C PHE A 20 10.84 -8.32 -10.47
N LEU A 21 10.37 -9.27 -9.65
CA LEU A 21 9.78 -8.96 -8.34
C LEU A 21 10.74 -8.21 -7.42
N LEU A 22 11.98 -8.66 -7.32
CA LEU A 22 12.97 -8.04 -6.43
C LEU A 22 13.35 -6.64 -6.90
N ILE A 23 13.57 -6.45 -8.19
CA ILE A 23 13.98 -5.14 -8.74
C ILE A 23 12.79 -4.17 -8.87
N SER A 24 11.55 -4.67 -8.95
CA SER A 24 10.38 -3.79 -9.06
C SER A 24 10.20 -2.94 -7.80
N ALA A 25 10.50 -3.45 -6.61
CA ALA A 25 10.39 -2.69 -5.37
C ALA A 25 11.19 -1.37 -5.39
N PRO A 26 12.54 -1.37 -5.56
CA PRO A 26 13.30 -0.13 -5.59
C PRO A 26 12.95 0.74 -6.80
N ILE A 27 12.63 0.17 -7.97
CA ILE A 27 12.30 0.96 -9.16
C ILE A 27 10.95 1.67 -8.99
N LEU A 28 9.88 0.92 -8.72
CA LEU A 28 8.53 1.46 -8.67
C LEU A 28 8.33 2.41 -7.49
N ILE A 29 8.95 2.12 -6.33
CA ILE A 29 8.91 3.03 -5.17
C ILE A 29 9.62 4.34 -5.50
N THR A 30 10.80 4.29 -6.15
CA THR A 30 11.50 5.49 -6.60
C THR A 30 10.67 6.29 -7.59
N LEU A 31 10.09 5.65 -8.61
CA LEU A 31 9.23 6.32 -9.58
C LEU A 31 8.03 7.00 -8.90
N TYR A 32 7.38 6.31 -7.96
CA TYR A 32 6.28 6.87 -7.18
C TYR A 32 6.72 8.12 -6.40
N ARG A 33 7.85 8.04 -5.69
CA ARG A 33 8.36 9.14 -4.86
C ARG A 33 8.73 10.38 -5.68
N TYR A 34 9.26 10.20 -6.89
CA TYR A 34 9.71 11.31 -7.72
C TYR A 34 8.63 11.91 -8.63
N PHE A 35 7.67 11.09 -9.09
CA PHE A 35 6.76 11.50 -10.16
C PHE A 35 5.28 11.42 -9.79
N SER A 36 4.91 10.78 -8.69
CA SER A 36 3.49 10.52 -8.37
C SER A 36 3.05 11.05 -7.02
N GLN A 37 3.87 11.81 -6.29
CA GLN A 37 3.41 12.51 -5.08
C GLN A 37 2.59 13.76 -5.42
N SER A 38 1.64 14.13 -4.56
CA SER A 38 0.77 15.31 -4.72
C SER A 38 1.56 16.59 -4.99
N SER A 39 2.67 16.77 -4.27
CA SER A 39 3.60 17.89 -4.43
C SER A 39 4.21 17.99 -5.83
N HIS A 40 4.38 16.86 -6.53
CA HIS A 40 4.85 16.84 -7.91
C HIS A 40 3.75 17.32 -8.88
N PHE A 41 2.52 16.87 -8.70
CA PHE A 41 1.39 17.31 -9.52
C PHE A 41 1.07 18.80 -9.35
N LEU A 42 1.18 19.34 -8.14
CA LEU A 42 1.02 20.78 -7.90
C LEU A 42 2.09 21.62 -8.61
N LYS A 43 3.30 21.08 -8.80
CA LYS A 43 4.38 21.73 -9.57
C LYS A 43 4.16 21.61 -11.07
N LEU A 44 3.73 20.44 -11.56
CA LEU A 44 3.46 20.21 -12.98
C LEU A 44 2.24 20.99 -13.49
N PHE A 45 1.22 21.14 -12.64
CA PHE A 45 -0.01 21.84 -12.96
C PHE A 45 -0.24 23.00 -11.98
N PRO A 46 0.42 24.16 -12.18
CA PRO A 46 0.29 25.32 -11.30
C PRO A 46 -1.14 25.82 -11.13
N SER A 47 -2.02 25.57 -12.10
CA SER A 47 -3.45 25.86 -12.02
C SER A 47 -4.17 25.13 -10.87
N LEU A 48 -3.69 23.94 -10.46
CA LEU A 48 -4.21 23.25 -9.28
C LEU A 48 -3.90 24.03 -8.01
N SER A 49 -2.72 24.66 -7.92
CA SER A 49 -2.36 25.45 -6.73
C SER A 49 -3.24 26.68 -6.52
N GLN A 50 -3.93 27.15 -7.57
CA GLN A 50 -4.87 28.28 -7.52
C GLN A 50 -6.33 27.85 -7.37
N ASN A 51 -6.61 26.55 -7.40
CA ASN A 51 -7.96 26.01 -7.28
C ASN A 51 -8.22 25.58 -5.83
N GLU A 52 -9.36 25.96 -5.25
CA GLU A 52 -9.76 25.57 -3.90
C GLU A 52 -9.74 24.04 -3.68
N LEU A 53 -10.11 23.27 -4.72
CA LEU A 53 -10.09 21.81 -4.71
C LEU A 53 -8.77 21.21 -5.18
N GLY A 54 -7.80 22.03 -5.61
CA GLY A 54 -6.57 21.55 -6.21
C GLY A 54 -5.71 20.69 -5.29
N ASN A 55 -5.76 20.94 -3.98
CA ASN A 55 -5.14 20.06 -2.98
C ASN A 55 -5.75 18.64 -3.03
N ILE A 56 -7.08 18.51 -3.05
CA ILE A 56 -7.78 17.22 -3.13
C ILE A 56 -7.45 16.51 -4.45
N ILE A 57 -7.58 17.21 -5.58
CA ILE A 57 -7.30 16.68 -6.91
C ILE A 57 -5.86 16.19 -7.03
N SER A 58 -4.89 16.91 -6.44
CA SER A 58 -3.48 16.48 -6.47
C SER A 58 -3.23 15.16 -5.75
N TYR A 59 -3.96 14.87 -4.67
CA TYR A 59 -3.88 13.58 -3.99
C TYR A 59 -4.64 12.46 -4.73
N GLU A 60 -5.76 12.78 -5.38
CA GLU A 60 -6.46 11.84 -6.26
C GLU A 60 -5.56 11.40 -7.42
N LEU A 61 -4.83 12.34 -8.04
CA LEU A 61 -3.80 12.05 -9.05
C LEU A 61 -2.66 11.21 -8.48
N GLN A 62 -2.22 11.49 -7.25
CA GLN A 62 -1.24 10.64 -6.55
C GLN A 62 -1.73 9.21 -6.38
N PHE A 63 -2.99 9.00 -5.99
CA PHE A 63 -3.57 7.67 -5.85
C PHE A 63 -3.65 6.94 -7.19
N VAL A 64 -4.05 7.63 -8.27
CA VAL A 64 -4.05 7.05 -9.62
C VAL A 64 -2.64 6.71 -10.09
N GLY A 65 -1.65 7.58 -9.87
CA GLY A 65 -0.26 7.30 -10.19
C GLY A 65 0.28 6.08 -9.43
N PHE A 66 -0.05 5.99 -8.13
CA PHE A 66 0.28 4.82 -7.31
C PHE A 66 -0.40 3.55 -7.84
N PHE A 67 -1.67 3.61 -8.25
CA PHE A 67 -2.39 2.48 -8.85
C PHE A 67 -1.73 1.99 -10.14
N ILE A 68 -1.32 2.91 -11.02
CA ILE A 68 -0.63 2.53 -12.25
C ILE A 68 0.68 1.80 -11.92
N LEU A 69 1.49 2.36 -11.03
CA LEU A 69 2.80 1.82 -10.69
C LEU A 69 2.72 0.51 -9.90
N MET A 70 1.81 0.41 -8.93
CA MET A 70 1.75 -0.68 -7.94
C MET A 70 0.66 -1.71 -8.22
N PHE A 71 -0.30 -1.41 -9.09
CA PHE A 71 -1.32 -2.36 -9.53
C PHE A 71 -1.20 -2.72 -11.00
N VAL A 72 -1.25 -1.74 -11.91
CA VAL A 72 -1.31 -2.02 -13.35
C VAL A 72 -0.01 -2.68 -13.84
N LEU A 73 1.16 -2.10 -13.58
CA LEU A 73 2.43 -2.69 -14.03
C LEU A 73 2.69 -4.09 -13.45
N PRO A 74 2.50 -4.34 -12.13
CA PRO A 74 2.68 -5.67 -11.56
C PRO A 74 1.64 -6.68 -12.06
N MET A 75 0.39 -6.27 -12.28
CA MET A 75 -0.64 -7.11 -12.90
C MET A 75 -0.26 -7.49 -14.33
N LEU A 76 0.23 -6.53 -15.13
CA LEU A 76 0.72 -6.82 -16.48
C LEU A 76 1.91 -7.79 -16.46
N HIS A 77 2.83 -7.67 -15.50
CA HIS A 77 3.90 -8.67 -15.33
C HIS A 77 3.33 -10.06 -15.07
N ILE A 78 2.35 -10.21 -14.18
CA ILE A 78 1.71 -11.51 -13.93
C ILE A 78 1.04 -12.02 -15.22
N LEU A 79 0.14 -11.23 -15.82
CA LEU A 79 -0.70 -11.70 -16.92
C LEU A 79 0.06 -11.99 -18.21
N LEU A 80 1.12 -11.23 -18.50
CA LEU A 80 1.84 -11.33 -19.77
C LEU A 80 3.07 -12.23 -19.71
N LEU A 81 3.70 -12.31 -18.53
CA LEU A 81 4.97 -12.99 -18.39
C LEU A 81 4.86 -14.21 -17.48
N TRP A 82 3.91 -14.26 -16.55
CA TRP A 82 3.81 -15.33 -15.56
C TRP A 82 2.67 -16.31 -15.86
N GLU A 83 3.00 -17.57 -16.13
CA GLU A 83 2.03 -18.65 -16.37
C GLU A 83 1.35 -19.17 -15.09
N LYS A 84 0.96 -18.27 -14.18
CA LYS A 84 0.33 -18.61 -12.89
C LYS A 84 -1.06 -18.00 -12.77
N PRO A 85 -2.04 -18.72 -12.20
CA PRO A 85 -3.37 -18.15 -11.97
C PRO A 85 -3.30 -17.05 -10.91
N LEU A 86 -4.14 -16.01 -11.05
CA LEU A 86 -4.19 -14.88 -10.11
C LEU A 86 -4.49 -15.31 -8.66
N SER A 87 -5.14 -16.46 -8.46
CA SER A 87 -5.37 -17.05 -7.13
C SER A 87 -4.07 -17.34 -6.37
N GLU A 88 -2.96 -17.61 -7.08
CA GLU A 88 -1.65 -17.77 -6.44
C GLU A 88 -1.11 -16.46 -5.87
N PHE A 89 -1.56 -15.30 -6.38
CA PHE A 89 -1.24 -13.96 -5.89
C PHE A 89 -2.30 -13.40 -4.93
N GLY A 90 -3.17 -14.27 -4.39
CA GLY A 90 -4.16 -13.89 -3.38
C GLY A 90 -5.44 -13.26 -3.92
N PHE A 91 -5.72 -13.32 -5.22
CA PHE A 91 -7.00 -12.84 -5.83
C PHE A 91 -8.21 -13.75 -5.55
N GLY A 92 -8.17 -14.58 -4.51
CA GLY A 92 -9.31 -15.35 -4.03
C GLY A 92 -9.80 -14.84 -2.67
N LEU A 93 -10.99 -15.28 -2.26
CA LEU A 93 -11.48 -15.05 -0.89
C LEU A 93 -10.80 -15.96 0.15
N GLY A 94 -10.15 -17.04 -0.30
CA GLY A 94 -9.37 -17.93 0.54
C GLY A 94 -10.17 -18.53 1.72
N ASP A 95 -9.57 -18.58 2.91
CA ASP A 95 -10.26 -18.99 4.15
C ASP A 95 -11.13 -17.85 4.68
N THR A 96 -12.38 -17.79 4.18
CA THR A 96 -13.36 -16.76 4.52
C THR A 96 -13.69 -16.72 6.00
N ARG A 97 -13.77 -17.87 6.66
CA ARG A 97 -14.09 -17.94 8.09
C ARG A 97 -13.00 -17.27 8.92
N TYR A 98 -11.73 -17.58 8.64
CA TYR A 98 -10.62 -16.94 9.33
C TYR A 98 -10.51 -15.46 8.94
N GLY A 99 -10.61 -15.14 7.64
CA GLY A 99 -10.47 -13.77 7.13
C GLY A 99 -11.53 -12.81 7.66
N VAL A 100 -12.80 -13.21 7.68
CA VAL A 100 -13.89 -12.39 8.24
C VAL A 100 -13.74 -12.24 9.75
N LYS A 101 -13.37 -13.32 10.47
CA LYS A 101 -13.10 -13.23 11.91
C LYS A 101 -11.97 -12.25 12.20
N PHE A 102 -10.88 -12.34 11.46
CA PHE A 102 -9.76 -11.40 11.56
C PHE A 102 -10.23 -9.96 11.29
N LEU A 103 -10.91 -9.72 10.18
CA LEU A 103 -11.40 -8.40 9.80
C LEU A 103 -12.27 -7.78 10.90
N VAL A 104 -13.29 -8.49 11.39
CA VAL A 104 -14.20 -7.98 12.42
C VAL A 104 -13.46 -7.68 13.73
N LEU A 105 -12.60 -8.60 14.19
CA LEU A 105 -11.84 -8.39 15.42
C LEU A 105 -10.84 -7.24 15.29
N SER A 106 -10.15 -7.14 14.16
CA SER A 106 -9.25 -6.03 13.88
C SER A 106 -9.99 -4.70 13.82
N LEU A 107 -11.16 -4.63 13.19
CA LEU A 107 -11.96 -3.41 13.16
C LEU A 107 -12.35 -2.93 14.56
N LEU A 108 -12.87 -3.85 15.37
CA LEU A 108 -13.38 -3.52 16.72
C LEU A 108 -12.28 -3.18 17.72
N PHE A 109 -11.19 -3.95 17.73
CA PHE A 109 -10.19 -3.88 18.80
C PHE A 109 -8.90 -3.15 18.40
N LEU A 110 -8.66 -2.96 17.10
CA LEU A 110 -7.45 -2.30 16.61
C LEU A 110 -7.81 -1.04 15.82
N VAL A 111 -8.49 -1.17 14.67
CA VAL A 111 -8.68 -0.07 13.73
C VAL A 111 -9.46 1.09 14.34
N VAL A 112 -10.66 0.83 14.89
CA VAL A 112 -11.49 1.89 15.47
C VAL A 112 -10.79 2.56 16.66
N PRO A 113 -10.25 1.83 17.67
CA PRO A 113 -9.51 2.45 18.77
C PRO A 113 -8.28 3.23 18.32
N PHE A 114 -7.46 2.68 17.42
CA PHE A 114 -6.24 3.36 16.95
C PHE A 114 -6.57 4.61 16.14
N ALA A 115 -7.53 4.55 15.21
CA ALA A 115 -7.97 5.73 14.47
C ALA A 115 -8.54 6.80 15.41
N PHE A 116 -9.36 6.40 16.40
CA PHE A 116 -9.95 7.32 17.35
C PHE A 116 -8.89 8.00 18.22
N CYS A 117 -8.02 7.23 18.88
CA CYS A 117 -6.94 7.76 19.70
C CYS A 117 -5.96 8.60 18.87
N GLY A 118 -5.57 8.10 17.69
CA GLY A 118 -4.68 8.80 16.76
C GLY A 118 -5.27 10.12 16.27
N SER A 119 -6.59 10.24 16.17
CA SER A 119 -7.22 11.51 15.79
C SER A 119 -6.91 12.66 16.76
N PHE A 120 -6.51 12.37 18.01
CA PHE A 120 -6.10 13.37 19.00
C PHE A 120 -4.59 13.59 19.07
N ASP A 121 -3.78 12.84 18.31
CA ASP A 121 -2.31 12.99 18.28
C ASP A 121 -1.92 14.13 17.31
N PRO A 122 -1.18 15.16 17.75
CA PRO A 122 -0.68 16.22 16.89
C PRO A 122 0.15 15.75 15.69
N ASN A 123 0.92 14.66 15.85
CA ASN A 123 1.74 14.10 14.77
C ASN A 123 0.86 13.45 13.67
N VAL A 124 -0.28 12.89 14.05
CA VAL A 124 -1.24 12.30 13.11
C VAL A 124 -2.10 13.39 12.47
N THR A 125 -2.61 14.34 13.26
CA THR A 125 -3.47 15.44 12.74
C THR A 125 -2.72 16.45 11.87
N SER A 126 -1.40 16.57 12.03
CA SER A 126 -0.55 17.35 11.10
C SER A 126 -0.39 16.64 9.75
N GLU A 127 -0.43 15.31 9.71
CA GLU A 127 -0.31 14.51 8.48
C GLU A 127 -1.67 14.26 7.79
N TYR A 128 -2.71 13.92 8.55
CA TYR A 128 -4.03 13.50 8.03
C TYR A 128 -5.15 14.53 8.28
N PRO A 129 -6.19 14.60 7.43
CA PRO A 129 -6.25 13.92 6.13
C PRO A 129 -5.14 14.41 5.20
N LEU A 130 -4.66 13.53 4.32
CA LEU A 130 -3.57 13.89 3.40
C LEU A 130 -3.93 15.15 2.61
N ALA A 131 -5.14 15.16 2.03
CA ALA A 131 -5.74 16.38 1.48
C ALA A 131 -6.41 17.22 2.58
N LYS A 132 -5.66 18.15 3.18
CA LYS A 132 -6.15 19.05 4.24
C LYS A 132 -7.39 19.88 3.85
N ALA A 133 -7.56 20.17 2.56
CA ALA A 133 -8.74 20.88 2.06
C ALA A 133 -10.07 20.15 2.36
N LEU A 134 -10.06 18.83 2.63
CA LEU A 134 -11.26 18.06 3.02
C LEU A 134 -11.91 18.54 4.32
N ILE A 135 -11.15 19.20 5.20
CA ILE A 135 -11.68 19.77 6.45
C ILE A 135 -12.73 20.85 6.13
N GLN A 136 -12.50 21.64 5.08
CA GLN A 136 -13.38 22.72 4.63
C GLN A 136 -14.38 22.23 3.55
N HIS A 137 -14.01 21.24 2.74
CA HIS A 137 -14.81 20.72 1.63
C HIS A 137 -15.34 19.30 1.89
N LYS A 138 -16.13 19.14 2.95
CA LYS A 138 -16.66 17.83 3.39
C LYS A 138 -17.53 17.11 2.33
N ASN A 139 -18.11 17.85 1.39
CA ASN A 139 -18.87 17.29 0.27
C ASN A 139 -18.00 16.45 -0.69
N GLN A 140 -16.68 16.63 -0.68
CA GLN A 140 -15.75 15.85 -1.51
C GLN A 140 -15.31 14.54 -0.85
N LEU A 141 -15.64 14.31 0.42
CA LEU A 141 -15.22 13.10 1.15
C LEU A 141 -15.58 11.79 0.44
N PRO A 142 -16.81 11.58 -0.09
CA PRO A 142 -17.16 10.32 -0.72
C PRO A 142 -16.29 10.00 -1.95
N VAL A 143 -16.00 11.01 -2.78
CA VAL A 143 -15.18 10.84 -3.99
C VAL A 143 -13.72 10.59 -3.61
N TYR A 144 -13.18 11.41 -2.69
CA TYR A 144 -11.82 11.26 -2.22
C TYR A 144 -11.58 9.89 -1.57
N HIS A 145 -12.48 9.44 -0.68
CA HIS A 145 -12.36 8.13 -0.02
C HIS A 145 -12.56 6.97 -0.98
N LEU A 146 -13.38 7.12 -2.02
CA LEU A 146 -13.46 6.14 -3.11
C LEU A 146 -12.11 6.01 -3.82
N PHE A 147 -11.48 7.13 -4.19
CA PHE A 147 -10.15 7.11 -4.82
C PHE A 147 -9.08 6.55 -3.88
N TYR A 148 -9.08 6.97 -2.61
CA TYR A 148 -8.14 6.51 -1.61
C TYR A 148 -8.27 4.99 -1.37
N THR A 149 -9.48 4.47 -1.34
CA THR A 149 -9.71 3.03 -1.17
C THR A 149 -9.34 2.24 -2.42
N VAL A 150 -9.85 2.64 -3.59
CA VAL A 150 -9.74 1.87 -4.83
C VAL A 150 -8.36 2.00 -5.48
N PHE A 151 -7.84 3.22 -5.60
CA PHE A 151 -6.60 3.45 -6.33
C PHE A 151 -5.36 3.33 -5.43
N TYR A 152 -5.48 3.68 -4.15
CA TYR A 152 -4.33 3.58 -3.24
C TYR A 152 -4.30 2.27 -2.46
N TYR A 153 -5.32 1.97 -1.63
CA TYR A 153 -5.25 0.82 -0.72
C TYR A 153 -5.33 -0.54 -1.40
N ILE A 154 -6.12 -0.71 -2.47
CA ILE A 154 -6.10 -1.96 -3.24
C ILE A 154 -4.74 -2.16 -3.88
N ALA A 155 -4.18 -1.13 -4.53
CA ALA A 155 -2.86 -1.19 -5.15
C ALA A 155 -1.77 -1.49 -4.12
N TRP A 156 -1.86 -0.90 -2.94
CA TRP A 156 -0.92 -1.13 -1.85
C TRP A 156 -0.90 -2.60 -1.44
N GLU A 157 -2.05 -3.15 -1.05
CA GLU A 157 -2.11 -4.51 -0.55
C GLU A 157 -1.88 -5.55 -1.64
N PHE A 158 -2.37 -5.29 -2.85
CA PHE A 158 -2.01 -6.14 -3.98
C PHE A 158 -0.49 -6.13 -4.19
N TYR A 159 0.17 -4.98 -4.23
CA TYR A 159 1.61 -4.94 -4.51
C TYR A 159 2.45 -5.68 -3.46
N PHE A 160 2.23 -5.36 -2.18
CA PHE A 160 3.05 -5.92 -1.11
C PHE A 160 2.63 -7.34 -0.73
N ARG A 161 1.32 -7.58 -0.53
CA ARG A 161 0.82 -8.84 0.00
C ARG A 161 0.40 -9.79 -1.10
N GLY A 162 -0.06 -9.29 -2.25
CA GLY A 162 -0.36 -10.10 -3.43
C GLY A 162 0.90 -10.45 -4.22
N TYR A 163 1.51 -9.44 -4.83
CA TYR A 163 2.56 -9.57 -5.82
C TYR A 163 3.92 -9.94 -5.21
N LEU A 164 4.48 -9.13 -4.31
CA LEU A 164 5.78 -9.43 -3.68
C LEU A 164 5.70 -10.66 -2.78
N LEU A 165 4.79 -10.67 -1.81
CA LEU A 165 4.72 -11.76 -0.82
C LEU A 165 4.38 -13.12 -1.43
N PHE A 166 3.24 -13.25 -2.12
CA PHE A 166 2.90 -14.56 -2.71
C PHE A 166 3.82 -14.92 -3.88
N GLY A 167 4.31 -13.94 -4.64
CA GLY A 167 5.22 -14.18 -5.75
C GLY A 167 6.60 -14.68 -5.30
N LEU A 168 7.11 -14.23 -4.15
CA LEU A 168 8.45 -14.60 -3.67
C LEU A 168 8.48 -15.84 -2.76
N LYS A 169 7.36 -16.19 -2.10
CA LYS A 169 7.35 -17.22 -1.04
C LYS A 169 7.80 -18.60 -1.51
N GLU A 170 7.54 -18.96 -2.77
CA GLU A 170 7.91 -20.28 -3.31
C GLU A 170 9.42 -20.41 -3.50
N ARG A 171 10.07 -19.33 -3.95
CA ARG A 171 11.52 -19.33 -4.24
C ARG A 171 12.37 -19.11 -3.00
N TYR A 172 11.96 -18.18 -2.14
CA TYR A 172 12.77 -17.70 -1.02
C TYR A 172 12.33 -18.25 0.33
N GLY A 173 11.13 -18.82 0.42
CA GLY A 173 10.53 -19.22 1.70
C GLY A 173 9.55 -18.18 2.23
N VAL A 174 8.70 -18.62 3.17
CA VAL A 174 7.62 -17.81 3.73
C VAL A 174 8.15 -16.62 4.53
N MET A 175 9.15 -16.85 5.40
CA MET A 175 9.64 -15.79 6.29
C MET A 175 10.41 -14.74 5.50
N GLU A 176 11.25 -15.16 4.57
CA GLU A 176 12.03 -14.31 3.68
C GLU A 176 11.10 -13.45 2.83
N ALA A 177 10.04 -14.01 2.25
CA ALA A 177 9.06 -13.22 1.50
C ALA A 177 8.30 -12.21 2.38
N ILE A 178 7.96 -12.57 3.63
CA ILE A 178 7.39 -11.64 4.60
C ILE A 178 8.36 -10.49 4.92
N LEU A 179 9.64 -10.78 5.10
CA LEU A 179 10.64 -9.77 5.41
C LEU A 179 10.89 -8.87 4.19
N ILE A 180 10.99 -9.42 2.98
CA ILE A 180 11.20 -8.64 1.75
C ILE A 180 10.05 -7.67 1.48
N GLN A 181 8.79 -8.12 1.60
CA GLN A 181 7.65 -7.19 1.46
C GLN A 181 7.55 -6.19 2.61
N THR A 182 7.97 -6.57 3.84
CA THR A 182 8.00 -5.65 4.99
C THR A 182 9.03 -4.54 4.75
N ILE A 183 10.25 -4.90 4.32
CA ILE A 183 11.29 -3.94 3.95
C ILE A 183 10.72 -2.97 2.91
N SER A 184 10.13 -3.50 1.84
CA SER A 184 9.61 -2.69 0.73
C SER A 184 8.48 -1.75 1.17
N SER A 185 7.52 -2.23 1.96
CA SER A 185 6.39 -1.42 2.44
C SER A 185 6.79 -0.38 3.49
N CYS A 186 7.75 -0.71 4.36
CA CYS A 186 8.32 0.23 5.32
C CYS A 186 9.00 1.41 4.62
N LEU A 187 9.69 1.18 3.49
CA LEU A 187 10.36 2.25 2.74
C LEU A 187 9.39 3.30 2.17
N ILE A 188 8.13 2.94 1.89
CA ILE A 188 7.14 3.93 1.46
C ILE A 188 6.74 4.87 2.60
N HIS A 189 6.85 4.42 3.86
CA HIS A 189 6.55 5.26 5.02
C HIS A 189 7.64 6.30 5.32
N ILE A 190 8.80 6.30 4.64
CA ILE A 190 9.81 7.34 4.84
C ILE A 190 9.19 8.73 4.62
N ASP A 191 9.42 9.62 5.59
CA ASP A 191 8.84 10.97 5.77
C ASP A 191 7.46 11.01 6.46
N LYS A 192 6.91 9.88 6.90
CA LYS A 192 5.74 9.82 7.80
C LYS A 192 6.14 10.05 9.26
N PRO A 193 5.18 10.32 10.17
CA PRO A 193 5.44 10.37 11.60
C PRO A 193 6.23 9.14 12.09
N PHE A 194 7.18 9.36 13.00
CA PHE A 194 8.09 8.31 13.47
C PHE A 194 7.36 7.04 13.92
N ALA A 195 6.24 7.21 14.65
CA ALA A 195 5.41 6.11 15.11
C ALA A 195 4.86 5.26 13.95
N GLU A 196 4.42 5.88 12.85
CA GLU A 196 3.93 5.13 11.67
C GLU A 196 5.04 4.32 11.03
N ILE A 197 6.24 4.90 10.87
CA ILE A 197 7.38 4.19 10.28
C ILE A 197 7.77 2.99 11.14
N ILE A 198 8.00 3.20 12.44
CA ILE A 198 8.48 2.12 13.31
C ILE A 198 7.43 1.02 13.50
N LEU A 199 6.14 1.37 13.57
CA LEU A 199 5.04 0.40 13.68
C LEU A 199 4.76 -0.32 12.36
N SER A 200 5.09 0.28 11.21
CA SER A 200 4.91 -0.37 9.90
C SER A 200 5.69 -1.67 9.77
N ILE A 201 6.78 -1.84 10.53
CA ILE A 201 7.61 -3.06 10.52
C ILE A 201 6.87 -4.25 11.17
N PRO A 202 6.52 -4.24 12.47
CA PRO A 202 5.79 -5.35 13.09
C PRO A 202 4.40 -5.54 12.47
N VAL A 203 3.71 -4.46 12.09
CA VAL A 203 2.43 -4.54 11.37
C VAL A 203 2.63 -5.19 10.01
N GLY A 204 3.70 -4.83 9.29
CA GLY A 204 4.04 -5.38 7.98
C GLY A 204 4.26 -6.89 8.02
N ILE A 205 4.97 -7.37 9.04
CA ILE A 205 5.21 -8.80 9.30
C ILE A 205 3.88 -9.51 9.61
N PHE A 206 3.10 -8.96 10.55
CA PHE A 206 1.85 -9.55 11.00
C PHE A 206 0.82 -9.65 9.87
N LEU A 207 0.63 -8.57 9.10
CA LEU A 207 -0.31 -8.56 7.97
C LEU A 207 0.16 -9.47 6.84
N GLY A 208 1.47 -9.62 6.63
CA GLY A 208 2.02 -10.62 5.71
C GLY A 208 1.65 -12.05 6.12
N PHE A 209 1.81 -12.39 7.41
CA PHE A 209 1.38 -13.69 7.94
C PHE A 209 -0.13 -13.91 7.76
N VAL A 210 -0.95 -12.90 8.08
CA VAL A 210 -2.42 -12.97 7.92
C VAL A 210 -2.81 -13.19 6.46
N ALA A 211 -2.20 -12.46 5.52
CA ALA A 211 -2.47 -12.63 4.09
C ALA A 211 -2.22 -14.08 3.63
N LEU A 212 -1.10 -14.68 4.06
CA LEU A 212 -0.77 -16.08 3.77
C LEU A 212 -1.73 -17.06 4.43
N ARG A 213 -2.10 -16.83 5.70
CA ARG A 213 -3.05 -17.69 6.42
C ARG A 213 -4.44 -17.65 5.78
N CYS A 214 -4.90 -16.48 5.36
CA CYS A 214 -6.14 -16.30 4.63
C CYS A 214 -6.04 -16.83 3.20
N ARG A 215 -4.84 -16.89 2.61
CA ARG A 215 -4.62 -17.05 1.16
C ARG A 215 -5.30 -15.94 0.34
N SER A 216 -5.31 -14.73 0.90
CA SER A 216 -6.02 -13.58 0.34
C SER A 216 -5.49 -12.29 0.94
N PHE A 217 -5.25 -11.27 0.10
CA PHE A 217 -4.89 -9.93 0.58
C PHE A 217 -6.12 -9.06 0.88
N TRP A 218 -7.34 -9.47 0.47
CA TRP A 218 -8.55 -8.65 0.59
C TRP A 218 -8.91 -8.28 2.02
N TYR A 219 -8.73 -9.20 2.99
CA TYR A 219 -9.02 -8.90 4.40
C TYR A 219 -8.03 -7.89 4.99
N VAL A 220 -6.76 -7.97 4.58
CA VAL A 220 -5.74 -6.99 4.97
C VAL A 220 -6.04 -5.63 4.36
N PHE A 221 -6.45 -5.61 3.08
CA PHE A 221 -6.92 -4.41 2.39
C PHE A 221 -8.06 -3.72 3.13
N LEU A 222 -9.09 -4.47 3.52
CA LEU A 222 -10.23 -3.89 4.22
C LEU A 222 -9.82 -3.31 5.58
N VAL A 223 -8.93 -3.98 6.32
CA VAL A 223 -8.38 -3.46 7.59
C VAL A 223 -7.58 -2.17 7.35
N HIS A 224 -6.68 -2.18 6.37
CA HIS A 224 -5.79 -1.05 6.09
C HIS A 224 -6.55 0.17 5.57
N ALA A 225 -7.45 -0.03 4.61
CA ALA A 225 -8.31 1.04 4.08
C ALA A 225 -9.20 1.63 5.16
N SER A 226 -9.77 0.79 6.03
CA SER A 226 -10.60 1.26 7.14
C SER A 226 -9.81 2.13 8.12
N LEU A 227 -8.54 1.82 8.38
CA LEU A 227 -7.70 2.64 9.25
C LEU A 227 -7.50 4.05 8.70
N GLY A 228 -7.15 4.18 7.42
CA GLY A 228 -7.00 5.49 6.77
C GLY A 228 -8.30 6.28 6.74
N VAL A 229 -9.38 5.64 6.25
CA VAL A 229 -10.70 6.29 6.14
C VAL A 229 -11.25 6.72 7.50
N LEU A 230 -11.16 5.88 8.53
CA LEU A 230 -11.64 6.23 9.87
C LEU A 230 -10.77 7.32 10.53
N THR A 231 -9.46 7.33 10.27
CA THR A 231 -8.58 8.40 10.75
C THR A 231 -9.01 9.75 10.17
N ASP A 232 -9.22 9.82 8.85
CA ASP A 232 -9.74 11.04 8.19
C ASP A 232 -11.10 11.47 8.78
N ILE A 233 -12.04 10.53 8.92
CA ILE A 233 -13.38 10.81 9.45
C ILE A 233 -13.30 11.35 10.88
N PHE A 234 -12.57 10.68 11.77
CA PHE A 234 -12.47 11.11 13.16
C PHE A 234 -11.80 12.47 13.30
N ILE A 235 -10.73 12.74 12.55
CA ILE A 235 -10.10 14.06 12.55
C ILE A 235 -11.10 15.13 12.09
N ILE A 236 -11.76 14.93 10.95
CA ILE A 236 -12.65 15.94 10.34
C ILE A 236 -13.89 16.22 11.20
N TYR A 237 -14.45 15.22 11.88
CA TYR A 237 -15.72 15.38 12.62
C TYR A 237 -15.57 15.57 14.13
N LEU A 238 -14.43 15.20 14.73
CA LEU A 238 -14.19 15.40 16.17
C LEU A 238 -13.51 16.74 16.48
N HIS A 239 -12.70 17.28 15.57
CA HIS A 239 -11.93 18.51 15.80
C HIS A 239 -12.59 19.78 15.25
N ASN A 240 -13.61 19.65 14.39
CA ASN A 240 -14.37 20.78 13.83
C ASN A 240 -15.63 21.12 14.67
N ARG A 241 -15.51 21.11 16.00
CA ARG A 241 -16.56 21.63 16.91
C ARG A 241 -16.09 22.90 17.59
#